data_AF-A0A0W0TEY8-F1
#
_entry.id   AF-A0A0W0TEY8-F1
#
_cell.length_a   1.000
_cell.length_b   1.000
_cell.length_c   1.000
_cell.angle_alpha   90.00
_cell.angle_beta   90.00
_cell.angle_gamma   90.00
#
_symmetry.space_group_name_H-M   'P 1'
#
loop_
_entity.id
_entity.type
_entity.pdbx_description
1 polymer ?
#
loop_
_entity_poly.entity_id
_entity_poly.type
_entity_poly.pdbx_seq_one_letter_code
_entity_poly.pdbx_strand_id
1 'polypeptide(L)'
;MEPVTIAIICAAVFGVVGILAAFIRQLLVSRDKNLNDEAQLRALAQEAEELNKLRQQMASNKRFDSHYQALGSNKEAIQYLDQKIEEILKKKEALIHRYGEVAIKESETIICGEQAPGRKEACDKLKREIDKEIEFYDHELALLQKRRAALWDSHAELQDYLLDQEGRRNRHLDTIYQRHTGLLEKIYLRHNYNSEHVARDSLKSTTSTFKAALKLPFEFLLGFFRISNGIDPEQAKKETQRREDVADAETDINETDENAKDETSDNSADDDTSDEKPTLGKSTKKVEFAVN
;
A
#
# COMPACT_ATOMS: atom_id res chain seq x y z
N MET A 1 -26.85 14.54 -54.00
CA MET A 1 -25.66 13.80 -53.55
C MET A 1 -26.08 12.39 -53.22
N GLU A 2 -25.37 11.39 -53.73
CA GLU A 2 -25.70 10.01 -53.40
C GLU A 2 -25.40 9.73 -51.92
N PRO A 3 -26.23 8.94 -51.23
CA PRO A 3 -26.06 8.62 -49.81
C PRO A 3 -24.69 7.99 -49.51
N VAL A 4 -24.10 7.31 -50.50
CA VAL A 4 -22.74 6.75 -50.44
C VAL A 4 -21.68 7.84 -50.26
N THR A 5 -21.82 8.98 -50.94
CA THR A 5 -20.84 10.09 -50.86
C THR A 5 -20.87 10.76 -49.49
N ILE A 6 -22.05 10.87 -48.88
CA ILE A 6 -22.24 11.44 -47.53
C ILE A 6 -21.63 10.50 -46.47
N ALA A 7 -21.84 9.19 -46.60
CA ALA A 7 -21.27 8.20 -45.68
C ALA A 7 -19.73 8.21 -45.69
N ILE A 8 -19.11 8.33 -46.87
CA ILE A 8 -17.65 8.39 -47.02
C ILE A 8 -17.08 9.67 -46.38
N ILE A 9 -17.71 10.82 -46.60
CA ILE A 9 -17.27 12.10 -46.01
C ILE A 9 -17.40 12.06 -44.49
N CYS A 10 -18.49 11.50 -43.95
CA CYS A 10 -18.66 11.33 -42.51
C CYS A 10 -17.61 10.39 -41.92
N ALA A 11 -17.37 9.23 -42.52
CA ALA A 11 -16.34 8.30 -42.05
C ALA A 11 -14.95 8.94 -42.01
N ALA A 12 -14.61 9.75 -43.02
CA ALA A 12 -13.33 10.47 -43.08
C ALA A 12 -13.22 11.54 -41.99
N VAL A 13 -14.23 12.41 -41.84
CA VAL A 13 -14.20 13.50 -40.84
C VAL A 13 -14.22 12.94 -39.41
N PHE A 14 -15.08 11.95 -39.12
CA PHE A 14 -15.13 11.33 -37.79
C PHE A 14 -13.89 10.50 -37.48
N GLY A 15 -13.29 9.85 -38.48
CA GLY A 15 -12.00 9.16 -38.32
C GLY A 15 -10.88 10.11 -37.93
N VAL A 16 -10.76 11.26 -38.61
CA VAL A 16 -9.74 12.27 -38.28
C VAL A 16 -9.97 12.86 -36.88
N VAL A 17 -11.21 13.21 -36.53
CA VAL A 17 -11.54 13.73 -35.19
C VAL A 17 -11.25 12.69 -34.09
N GLY A 18 -11.55 11.41 -34.35
CA GLY A 18 -11.27 10.32 -33.42
C GLY A 18 -9.77 10.11 -33.16
N ILE A 19 -8.95 10.14 -34.22
CA ILE A 19 -7.47 10.04 -34.10
C ILE A 19 -6.92 11.24 -33.33
N LEU A 20 -7.41 12.45 -33.62
CA LEU A 20 -6.94 13.68 -32.99
C LEU A 20 -7.33 13.74 -31.51
N ALA A 21 -8.53 13.27 -31.15
CA ALA A 21 -8.97 13.13 -29.77
C ALA A 21 -8.15 12.08 -29.00
N ALA A 22 -7.83 10.94 -29.62
CA ALA A 22 -6.95 9.93 -29.02
C ALA A 22 -5.53 10.48 -28.77
N PHE A 23 -5.00 11.28 -29.71
CA PHE A 23 -3.67 11.88 -29.61
C PHE A 23 -3.58 12.95 -28.51
N ILE A 24 -4.52 13.90 -28.46
CA ILE A 24 -4.58 14.91 -27.38
C ILE A 24 -4.66 14.23 -26.01
N ARG A 25 -5.40 13.12 -25.93
CA ARG A 25 -5.54 12.37 -24.69
C ARG A 25 -4.27 11.61 -24.29
N GLN A 26 -3.57 10.99 -25.24
CA GLN A 26 -2.24 10.41 -24.98
C GLN A 26 -1.26 11.48 -24.48
N LEU A 27 -1.34 12.70 -25.00
CA LEU A 27 -0.54 13.83 -24.50
C LEU A 27 -0.90 14.24 -23.07
N LEU A 28 -2.20 14.33 -22.73
CA LEU A 28 -2.64 14.66 -21.37
C LEU A 28 -2.20 13.61 -20.35
N VAL A 29 -2.42 12.33 -20.66
CA VAL A 29 -2.02 11.21 -19.77
C VAL A 29 -0.49 11.17 -19.63
N SER A 30 0.25 11.39 -20.71
CA SER A 30 1.73 11.47 -20.67
C SER A 30 2.22 12.63 -19.81
N ARG A 31 1.58 13.81 -19.91
CA ARG A 31 1.94 14.98 -19.09
C ARG A 31 1.68 14.74 -17.62
N ASP A 32 0.51 14.22 -17.26
CA ASP A 32 0.14 13.97 -15.87
C ASP A 32 1.02 12.87 -15.26
N LYS A 33 1.40 11.85 -16.05
CA LYS A 33 2.39 10.86 -15.66
C LYS A 33 3.75 11.52 -15.36
N ASN A 34 4.28 12.33 -16.28
CA ASN A 34 5.57 13.00 -16.10
C ASN A 34 5.61 13.91 -14.86
N LEU A 35 4.52 14.65 -14.59
CA LEU A 35 4.41 15.50 -13.40
C LEU A 35 4.43 14.67 -12.10
N ASN A 36 3.77 13.51 -12.10
CA ASN A 36 3.77 12.61 -10.96
C ASN A 36 5.14 11.94 -10.74
N ASP A 37 5.81 11.54 -11.82
CA ASP A 37 7.14 10.95 -11.76
C ASP A 37 8.17 11.98 -11.25
N GLU A 38 8.09 13.23 -11.70
CA GLU A 38 8.93 14.33 -11.20
C GLU A 38 8.69 14.62 -9.71
N ALA A 39 7.42 14.62 -9.28
CA ALA A 39 7.08 14.78 -7.87
C ALA A 39 7.64 13.64 -7.01
N GLN A 40 7.64 12.41 -7.52
CA GLN A 40 8.22 11.24 -6.85
C GLN A 40 9.75 11.32 -6.77
N LEU A 41 10.43 11.76 -7.83
CA LEU A 41 11.88 11.98 -7.81
C LEU A 41 12.28 13.05 -6.79
N ARG A 42 11.54 14.16 -6.71
CA ARG A 42 11.81 15.20 -5.70
C ARG A 42 11.59 14.69 -4.27
N ALA A 43 10.51 13.92 -4.04
CA ALA A 43 10.25 13.32 -2.73
C ALA A 43 11.34 12.31 -2.35
N LEU A 44 11.78 11.47 -3.29
CA LEU A 44 12.88 10.52 -3.11
C LEU A 44 14.18 11.25 -2.78
N ALA A 45 14.50 12.34 -3.48
CA ALA A 45 15.70 13.13 -3.22
C ALA A 45 15.70 13.72 -1.80
N GLN A 46 14.56 14.22 -1.33
CA GLN A 46 14.40 14.72 0.05
C GLN A 46 14.57 13.60 1.08
N GLU A 47 13.89 12.46 0.90
CA GLU A 47 14.02 11.31 1.80
C GLU A 47 15.47 10.78 1.81
N ALA A 48 16.16 10.75 0.67
CA ALA A 48 17.58 10.38 0.57
C ALA A 48 18.50 11.37 1.31
N GLU A 49 18.22 12.67 1.23
CA GLU A 49 18.98 13.70 1.95
C GLU A 49 18.79 13.58 3.48
N GLU A 50 17.57 13.35 3.94
CA GLU A 50 17.27 13.10 5.36
C GLU A 50 17.97 11.85 5.88
N LEU A 51 17.98 10.77 5.10
CA LEU A 51 18.71 9.55 5.44
C LEU A 51 20.22 9.80 5.49
N ASN A 52 20.75 10.65 4.61
CA ASN A 52 22.15 11.03 4.65
C ASN A 52 22.50 11.89 5.89
N LYS A 53 21.60 12.80 6.30
CA LYS A 53 21.76 13.58 7.54
C LYS A 53 21.81 12.67 8.77
N LEU A 54 20.93 11.66 8.84
CA LEU A 54 20.95 10.67 9.92
C LEU A 54 22.26 9.87 9.95
N ARG A 55 22.79 9.51 8.79
CA ARG A 55 24.11 8.85 8.69
C ARG A 55 25.24 9.74 9.20
N GLN A 56 25.28 11.02 8.82
CA GLN A 56 26.30 11.96 9.28
C GLN A 56 26.25 12.15 10.80
N GLN A 57 25.05 12.17 11.38
CA GLN A 57 24.86 12.21 12.84
C GLN A 57 25.37 10.95 13.55
N MET A 58 25.36 9.79 12.89
CA MET A 58 26.00 8.58 13.44
C MET A 58 27.52 8.60 13.33
N ALA A 59 28.06 9.03 12.19
CA ALA A 59 29.50 9.07 11.96
C ALA A 59 30.22 10.03 12.93
N SER A 60 29.54 11.09 13.38
CA SER A 60 30.08 12.04 14.36
C SER A 60 30.11 11.49 15.79
N ASN A 61 29.37 10.42 16.08
CA ASN A 61 29.25 9.84 17.42
C ASN A 61 30.40 8.84 17.66
N LYS A 62 31.60 9.37 17.91
CA LYS A 62 32.79 8.56 18.23
C LYS A 62 32.69 7.95 19.63
N ARG A 63 33.21 6.73 19.78
CA ARG A 63 33.35 6.04 21.05
C ARG A 63 34.45 6.72 21.87
N PHE A 64 34.22 6.88 23.17
CA PHE A 64 35.19 7.49 24.07
C PHE A 64 36.31 6.50 24.42
N ASP A 65 37.53 6.75 23.94
CA ASP A 65 38.73 5.94 24.27
C ASP A 65 39.28 6.20 25.68
N SER A 66 38.73 7.18 26.40
CA SER A 66 39.25 7.62 27.71
C SER A 66 39.04 6.60 28.82
N HIS A 67 38.16 5.61 28.63
CA HIS A 67 37.78 4.66 29.67
C HIS A 67 38.84 3.60 29.95
N TYR A 68 39.71 3.28 28.98
CA TYR A 68 40.69 2.19 29.08
C TYR A 68 41.74 2.34 30.19
N GLN A 69 41.89 3.54 30.75
CA GLN A 69 42.79 3.78 31.89
C GLN A 69 42.25 3.19 33.20
N ALA A 70 40.93 3.00 33.33
CA ALA A 70 40.28 2.49 34.55
C ALA A 70 40.18 0.94 34.62
N LEU A 71 40.60 0.23 33.56
CA LEU A 71 40.34 -1.20 33.38
C LEU A 71 41.41 -2.17 33.93
N GLY A 72 42.48 -1.65 34.55
CA GLY A 72 43.47 -2.47 35.28
C GLY A 72 44.03 -3.64 34.45
N SER A 73 43.96 -4.86 34.98
CA SER A 73 44.54 -6.08 34.40
C SER A 73 43.79 -6.63 33.18
N ASN A 74 42.50 -6.32 33.01
CA ASN A 74 41.67 -6.83 31.90
C ASN A 74 41.66 -5.88 30.68
N LYS A 75 42.46 -4.82 30.72
CA LYS A 75 42.49 -3.75 29.72
C LYS A 75 42.69 -4.27 28.30
N GLU A 76 43.70 -5.10 28.05
CA GLU A 76 44.03 -5.57 26.71
C GLU A 76 42.94 -6.47 26.12
N ALA A 77 42.36 -7.35 26.95
CA ALA A 77 41.27 -8.22 26.53
C ALA A 77 39.99 -7.44 26.19
N ILE A 78 39.67 -6.42 26.99
CA ILE A 78 38.48 -5.58 26.76
C ILE A 78 38.70 -4.67 25.55
N GLN A 79 39.90 -4.11 25.37
CA GLN A 79 40.26 -3.33 24.18
C GLN A 79 40.17 -4.18 22.90
N TYR A 80 40.61 -5.44 22.94
CA TYR A 80 40.47 -6.36 21.81
C TYR A 80 38.99 -6.64 21.48
N LEU A 81 38.16 -6.91 22.49
CA LEU A 81 36.72 -7.12 22.29
C LEU A 81 36.03 -5.86 21.75
N ASP A 82 36.44 -4.70 22.24
CA ASP A 82 35.91 -3.42 21.78
C ASP A 82 36.27 -3.10 20.34
N GLN A 83 37.49 -3.41 19.93
CA GLN A 83 37.92 -3.31 18.54
C GLN A 83 37.12 -4.28 17.65
N LYS A 84 36.86 -5.51 18.12
CA LYS A 84 36.05 -6.49 17.40
C LYS A 84 34.58 -6.07 17.25
N ILE A 85 33.98 -5.52 18.31
CA ILE A 85 32.63 -4.96 18.28
C ILE A 85 32.55 -3.80 17.28
N GLU A 86 33.54 -2.91 17.27
CA GLU A 86 33.59 -1.79 16.32
C GLU A 86 33.79 -2.27 14.87
N GLU A 87 34.62 -3.28 14.64
CA GLU A 87 34.78 -3.91 13.33
C GLU A 87 33.44 -4.45 12.79
N ILE A 88 32.66 -5.14 13.62
CA ILE A 88 31.35 -5.68 13.22
C ILE A 88 30.35 -4.56 12.96
N LEU A 89 30.28 -3.55 13.84
CA LEU A 89 29.40 -2.39 13.63
C LEU A 89 29.75 -1.64 12.34
N LYS A 90 31.04 -1.48 12.01
CA LYS A 90 31.48 -0.89 10.74
C LYS A 90 31.09 -1.74 9.54
N LYS A 91 31.20 -3.07 9.63
CA LYS A 91 30.74 -3.98 8.57
C LYS A 91 29.22 -3.87 8.36
N LYS A 92 28.44 -3.87 9.44
CA LYS A 92 26.97 -3.68 9.40
C LYS A 92 26.61 -2.33 8.80
N GLU A 93 27.29 -1.25 9.19
CA GLU A 93 27.12 0.08 8.62
C GLU A 93 27.42 0.13 7.12
N ALA A 94 28.54 -0.45 6.68
CA ALA A 94 28.91 -0.51 5.26
C ALA A 94 27.91 -1.34 4.43
N LEU A 95 27.40 -2.43 4.98
CA LEU A 95 26.38 -3.28 4.36
C LEU A 95 25.06 -2.51 4.16
N ILE A 96 24.57 -1.86 5.23
CA ILE A 96 23.36 -1.02 5.17
C ILE A 96 23.57 0.15 4.19
N HIS A 97 24.76 0.72 4.14
CA HIS A 97 25.09 1.78 3.19
C HIS A 97 24.99 1.30 1.74
N ARG A 98 25.63 0.17 1.42
CA ARG A 98 25.57 -0.43 0.08
C ARG A 98 24.14 -0.76 -0.31
N TYR A 99 23.35 -1.29 0.62
CA TYR A 99 21.93 -1.54 0.39
C TYR A 99 21.16 -0.25 0.10
N GLY A 100 21.39 0.79 0.90
CA GLY A 100 20.72 2.08 0.72
C GLY A 100 21.01 2.71 -0.65
N GLU A 101 22.25 2.63 -1.14
CA GLU A 101 22.60 3.09 -2.49
C GLU A 101 21.89 2.30 -3.58
N VAL A 102 21.83 0.97 -3.45
CA VAL A 102 21.10 0.11 -4.38
C VAL A 102 19.61 0.43 -4.34
N ALA A 103 19.03 0.56 -3.15
CA ALA A 103 17.62 0.88 -2.98
C ALA A 103 17.24 2.23 -3.62
N ILE A 104 18.11 3.26 -3.53
CA ILE A 104 17.91 4.57 -4.17
C ILE A 104 18.00 4.46 -5.69
N LYS A 105 19.00 3.76 -6.23
CA LYS A 105 19.14 3.56 -7.68
C LYS A 105 17.96 2.77 -8.25
N GLU A 106 17.57 1.69 -7.57
CA GLU A 106 16.44 0.88 -7.97
C GLU A 106 15.15 1.70 -7.94
N SER A 107 14.92 2.51 -6.91
CA SER A 107 13.74 3.38 -6.85
C SER A 107 13.72 4.44 -7.95
N GLU A 108 14.86 5.06 -8.29
CA GLU A 108 14.97 5.97 -9.45
C GLU A 108 14.61 5.26 -10.76
N THR A 109 15.15 4.06 -11.00
CA THR A 109 14.86 3.30 -12.24
C THR A 109 13.39 2.89 -12.35
N ILE A 110 12.74 2.58 -11.21
CA ILE A 110 11.31 2.26 -11.16
C ILE A 110 10.48 3.49 -11.53
N ILE A 111 10.81 4.67 -10.97
CA ILE A 111 10.09 5.90 -11.27
C ILE A 111 10.24 6.29 -12.75
N CYS A 112 11.43 6.11 -13.34
CA CYS A 112 11.68 6.36 -14.77
C CYS A 112 10.99 5.37 -15.71
N GLY A 113 10.32 4.33 -15.19
CA GLY A 113 9.50 3.42 -15.99
C GLY A 113 10.28 2.34 -16.75
N GLU A 114 11.56 2.11 -16.43
CA GLU A 114 12.31 0.97 -16.97
C GLU A 114 11.82 -0.32 -16.28
N GLN A 115 10.72 -0.91 -16.73
CA GLN A 115 10.25 -2.18 -16.17
C GLN A 115 11.05 -3.36 -16.75
N ALA A 116 11.98 -3.90 -15.97
CA ALA A 116 12.56 -5.21 -16.24
C ALA A 116 11.74 -6.30 -15.51
N PRO A 117 11.21 -7.33 -16.21
CA PRO A 117 10.56 -8.45 -15.54
C PRO A 117 11.56 -9.13 -14.59
N GLY A 118 11.16 -9.37 -13.34
CA GLY A 118 11.99 -10.01 -12.31
C GLY A 118 12.86 -9.07 -11.45
N ARG A 119 12.84 -7.74 -11.68
CA ARG A 119 13.59 -6.79 -10.84
C ARG A 119 13.18 -6.83 -9.36
N LYS A 120 11.86 -6.90 -9.11
CA LYS A 120 11.33 -7.07 -7.75
C LYS A 120 11.86 -8.35 -7.09
N GLU A 121 11.87 -9.47 -7.81
CA GLU A 121 12.39 -10.73 -7.27
C GLU A 121 13.88 -10.67 -6.95
N ALA A 122 14.66 -9.95 -7.77
CA ALA A 122 16.08 -9.71 -7.51
C ALA A 122 16.27 -8.85 -6.25
N CYS A 123 15.50 -7.76 -6.09
CA CYS A 123 15.50 -6.96 -4.87
C CYS A 123 15.09 -7.78 -3.64
N ASP A 124 14.06 -8.61 -3.74
CA ASP A 124 13.57 -9.46 -2.65
C ASP A 124 14.60 -10.54 -2.26
N LYS A 125 15.40 -11.04 -3.21
CA LYS A 125 16.53 -11.95 -2.92
C LYS A 125 17.65 -11.20 -2.19
N LEU A 126 18.05 -10.04 -2.70
CA LEU A 126 19.09 -9.22 -2.11
C LEU A 126 18.71 -8.76 -0.69
N LYS A 127 17.45 -8.39 -0.47
CA LYS A 127 16.90 -8.09 0.86
C LYS A 127 17.08 -9.27 1.81
N ARG A 128 16.67 -10.48 1.39
CA ARG A 128 16.80 -11.71 2.21
C ARG A 128 18.25 -12.07 2.51
N GLU A 129 19.17 -11.84 1.59
CA GLU A 129 20.61 -12.06 1.82
C GLU A 129 21.13 -11.10 2.89
N ILE A 130 20.73 -9.83 2.80
CA ILE A 130 21.12 -8.78 3.74
C ILE A 130 20.49 -8.99 5.12
N ASP A 131 19.23 -9.41 5.19
CA ASP A 131 18.56 -9.75 6.45
C ASP A 131 19.35 -10.84 7.19
N LYS A 132 19.78 -11.89 6.48
CA LYS A 132 20.60 -12.97 7.06
C LYS A 132 21.97 -12.46 7.54
N GLU A 133 22.62 -11.60 6.78
CA GLU A 133 23.91 -11.03 7.19
C GLU A 133 23.77 -10.10 8.40
N ILE A 134 22.69 -9.30 8.47
CA ILE A 134 22.37 -8.46 9.63
C ILE A 134 22.12 -9.34 10.87
N GLU A 135 21.29 -10.38 10.74
CA GLU A 135 21.03 -11.33 11.83
C GLU A 135 22.32 -12.01 12.33
N PHE A 136 23.21 -12.38 11.40
CA PHE A 136 24.51 -12.94 11.74
C PHE A 136 25.35 -11.95 12.57
N TYR A 137 25.45 -10.69 12.14
CA TYR A 137 26.19 -9.66 12.88
C TYR A 137 25.56 -9.35 14.24
N ASP A 138 24.24 -9.32 14.34
CA ASP A 138 23.55 -9.11 15.62
C ASP A 138 23.80 -10.26 16.60
N HIS A 139 23.86 -11.51 16.11
CA HIS A 139 24.26 -12.64 16.94
C HIS A 139 25.71 -12.53 17.41
N GLU A 140 26.64 -12.18 16.52
CA GLU A 140 28.06 -12.02 16.85
C GLU A 140 28.28 -10.90 17.87
N LEU A 141 27.59 -9.76 17.70
CA LEU A 141 27.58 -8.66 18.65
C LEU A 141 27.09 -9.10 20.03
N ALA A 142 25.98 -9.84 20.10
CA ALA A 142 25.45 -10.35 21.36
C ALA A 142 26.43 -11.28 22.09
N LEU A 143 27.19 -12.12 21.35
CA LEU A 143 28.21 -13.00 21.92
C LEU A 143 29.40 -12.20 22.47
N LEU A 144 29.89 -11.22 21.71
CA LEU A 144 30.99 -10.36 22.14
C LEU A 144 30.61 -9.49 23.34
N GLN A 145 29.40 -8.95 23.36
CA GLN A 145 28.86 -8.18 24.48
C GLN A 145 28.74 -9.04 25.75
N LYS A 146 28.24 -10.29 25.65
CA LYS A 146 28.23 -11.23 26.78
C LYS A 146 29.63 -11.55 27.29
N ARG A 147 30.59 -11.76 26.39
CA ARG A 147 31.98 -12.05 26.77
C ARG A 147 32.65 -10.84 27.42
N ARG A 148 32.35 -9.63 26.95
CA ARG A 148 32.82 -8.38 27.54
C ARG A 148 32.23 -8.14 28.93
N ALA A 149 30.93 -8.39 29.09
CA ALA A 149 30.24 -8.27 30.38
C ALA A 149 30.89 -9.14 31.46
N ALA A 150 31.27 -10.37 31.13
CA ALA A 150 31.95 -11.28 32.04
C ALA A 150 33.37 -10.83 32.46
N LEU A 151 33.97 -9.84 31.78
CA LEU A 151 35.27 -9.29 32.13
C LEU A 151 35.17 -8.02 32.98
N TRP A 152 33.95 -7.49 33.18
CA TRP A 152 33.68 -6.16 33.71
C TRP A 152 32.99 -6.15 35.09
N ASP A 153 33.25 -7.18 35.89
CA ASP A 153 32.66 -7.38 37.23
C ASP A 153 32.88 -6.23 38.22
N SER A 154 33.89 -5.37 38.03
CA SER A 154 34.19 -4.26 38.94
C SER A 154 33.54 -2.92 38.59
N HIS A 155 33.05 -2.73 37.36
CA HIS A 155 32.63 -1.42 36.82
C HIS A 155 31.28 -1.49 36.09
N ALA A 156 30.26 -2.05 36.76
CA ALA A 156 28.92 -2.30 36.17
C ALA A 156 28.23 -1.04 35.62
N GLU A 157 28.34 0.12 36.28
CA GLU A 157 27.68 1.36 35.82
C GLU A 157 28.24 1.87 34.49
N LEU A 158 29.58 1.81 34.32
CA LEU A 158 30.24 2.18 33.09
C LEU A 158 29.90 1.18 31.97
N GLN A 159 29.74 -0.09 32.35
CA GLN A 159 29.31 -1.13 31.43
C GLN A 159 27.91 -0.88 30.89
N ASP A 160 26.95 -0.60 31.77
CA ASP A 160 25.57 -0.34 31.37
C ASP A 160 25.49 0.89 30.48
N TYR A 161 26.25 1.94 30.79
CA TYR A 161 26.33 3.13 29.94
C TYR A 161 26.85 2.81 28.53
N LEU A 162 27.94 2.03 28.40
CA LEU A 162 28.48 1.68 27.08
C LEU A 162 27.56 0.73 26.30
N LEU A 163 26.93 -0.23 26.99
CA LEU A 163 25.95 -1.11 26.37
C LEU A 163 24.72 -0.34 25.89
N ASP A 164 24.23 0.65 26.63
CA ASP A 164 23.13 1.49 26.18
C ASP A 164 23.54 2.36 24.99
N GLN A 165 24.76 2.93 24.99
CA GLN A 165 25.28 3.68 23.85
C GLN A 165 25.39 2.81 22.59
N GLU A 166 25.93 1.60 22.70
CA GLU A 166 26.01 0.63 21.60
C GLU A 166 24.64 0.17 21.14
N GLY A 167 23.73 -0.12 22.07
CA GLY A 167 22.37 -0.53 21.79
C GLY A 167 21.60 0.56 21.04
N ARG A 168 21.75 1.82 21.44
CA ARG A 168 21.20 2.97 20.71
C ARG A 168 21.77 3.07 19.31
N ARG A 169 23.09 2.91 19.14
CA ARG A 169 23.73 2.92 17.81
C ARG A 169 23.22 1.78 16.92
N ASN A 170 23.10 0.56 17.46
CA ASN A 170 22.61 -0.59 16.70
C ASN A 170 21.15 -0.40 16.27
N ARG A 171 20.26 0.00 17.20
CA ARG A 171 18.87 0.32 16.88
C ARG A 171 18.75 1.43 15.83
N HIS A 172 19.66 2.40 15.86
CA HIS A 172 19.67 3.46 14.86
C HIS A 172 20.06 2.95 13.47
N LEU A 173 21.07 2.07 13.37
CA LEU A 173 21.41 1.36 12.13
C LEU A 173 20.21 0.57 11.60
N ASP A 174 19.52 -0.17 12.47
CA ASP A 174 18.33 -0.94 12.10
C ASP A 174 17.20 -0.03 11.60
N THR A 175 17.01 1.13 12.24
CA THR A 175 16.02 2.13 11.81
C THR A 175 16.34 2.67 10.41
N ILE A 176 17.61 2.97 10.13
CA ILE A 176 18.03 3.42 8.79
C ILE A 176 17.76 2.33 7.75
N TYR A 177 18.11 1.08 8.08
CA TYR A 177 17.85 -0.06 7.21
C TYR A 177 16.36 -0.24 6.92
N GLN A 178 15.51 -0.20 7.95
CA GLN A 178 14.06 -0.30 7.82
C GLN A 178 13.48 0.84 6.99
N ARG A 179 13.98 2.07 7.16
CA ARG A 179 13.55 3.22 6.35
C ARG A 179 13.92 3.03 4.87
N HIS A 180 15.12 2.55 4.55
CA HIS A 180 15.50 2.26 3.16
C HIS A 180 14.60 1.20 2.53
N THR A 181 14.32 0.13 3.26
CA THR A 181 13.42 -0.94 2.80
C THR A 181 11.99 -0.43 2.61
N GLY A 182 11.46 0.32 3.58
CA GLY A 182 10.12 0.88 3.52
C GLY A 182 9.95 1.91 2.39
N LEU A 183 10.97 2.72 2.11
CA LEU A 183 11.00 3.64 0.97
C LEU A 183 10.88 2.87 -0.34
N LEU A 184 11.69 1.81 -0.51
CA LEU A 184 11.68 1.00 -1.73
C LEU A 184 10.32 0.32 -1.93
N GLU A 185 9.76 -0.29 -0.89
CA GLU A 185 8.44 -0.93 -0.93
C GLU A 185 7.32 0.06 -1.25
N LYS A 186 7.34 1.25 -0.63
CA LYS A 186 6.39 2.34 -0.90
C LYS A 186 6.41 2.76 -2.38
N ILE A 187 7.59 2.86 -2.97
CA ILE A 187 7.76 3.23 -4.39
C ILE A 187 7.25 2.10 -5.29
N TYR A 188 7.55 0.84 -4.99
CA TYR A 188 7.01 -0.30 -5.73
C TYR A 188 5.47 -0.34 -5.70
N LEU A 189 4.87 -0.18 -4.53
CA LEU A 189 3.41 -0.15 -4.39
C LEU A 189 2.80 1.02 -5.16
N ARG A 190 3.40 2.21 -5.06
CA ARG A 190 2.91 3.40 -5.75
C ARG A 190 3.06 3.30 -7.26
N HIS A 191 4.18 2.78 -7.76
CA HIS A 191 4.38 2.55 -9.19
C HIS A 191 3.37 1.55 -9.74
N ASN A 192 3.13 0.43 -9.04
CA ASN A 192 2.13 -0.56 -9.44
C ASN A 192 0.71 0.02 -9.42
N TYR A 193 0.35 0.75 -8.36
CA TYR A 193 -0.94 1.43 -8.27
C TYR A 193 -1.13 2.45 -9.39
N ASN A 194 -0.11 3.28 -9.66
CA ASN A 194 -0.18 4.27 -10.72
C ASN A 194 -0.29 3.61 -12.10
N SER A 195 0.48 2.55 -12.34
CA SER A 195 0.42 1.78 -13.58
C SER A 195 -0.95 1.13 -13.79
N GLU A 196 -1.53 0.55 -12.74
CA GLU A 196 -2.88 -0.04 -12.77
C GLU A 196 -3.95 1.03 -12.98
N HIS A 197 -3.84 2.17 -12.29
CA HIS A 197 -4.78 3.27 -12.42
C HIS A 197 -4.75 3.88 -13.82
N VAL A 198 -3.56 4.16 -14.36
CA VAL A 198 -3.39 4.64 -15.74
C VAL A 198 -3.93 3.63 -16.76
N ALA A 199 -3.70 2.33 -16.54
CA ALA A 199 -4.25 1.28 -17.41
C ALA A 199 -5.79 1.23 -17.35
N ARG A 200 -6.38 1.30 -16.14
CA ARG A 200 -7.85 1.35 -15.96
C ARG A 200 -8.47 2.59 -16.59
N ASP A 201 -7.87 3.75 -16.37
CA ASP A 201 -8.38 5.00 -16.91
C ASP A 201 -8.24 5.04 -18.42
N SER A 202 -7.12 4.55 -18.96
CA SER A 202 -6.94 4.36 -20.40
C SER A 202 -8.00 3.43 -20.98
N LEU A 203 -8.32 2.31 -20.31
CA LEU A 203 -9.37 1.38 -20.75
C LEU A 203 -10.76 2.01 -20.69
N LYS A 204 -11.19 2.56 -19.55
CA LYS A 204 -12.50 3.23 -19.39
C LYS A 204 -12.68 4.36 -20.40
N SER A 205 -11.61 5.11 -20.60
CA SER A 205 -11.56 6.21 -21.54
C SER A 205 -11.62 5.75 -22.99
N THR A 206 -10.91 4.68 -23.35
CA THR A 206 -10.99 4.06 -24.69
C THR A 206 -12.41 3.54 -24.94
N THR A 207 -13.01 2.87 -23.95
CA THR A 207 -14.40 2.39 -24.05
C THR A 207 -15.39 3.54 -24.20
N SER A 208 -15.24 4.64 -23.46
CA SER A 208 -16.14 5.80 -23.58
C SER A 208 -15.96 6.54 -24.90
N THR A 209 -14.72 6.66 -25.38
CA THR A 209 -14.41 7.28 -26.69
C THR A 209 -14.93 6.42 -27.81
N PHE A 210 -14.79 5.09 -27.73
CA PHE A 210 -15.36 4.15 -28.68
C PHE A 210 -16.89 4.23 -28.69
N LYS A 211 -17.52 4.28 -27.51
CA LYS A 211 -18.97 4.49 -27.37
C LYS A 211 -19.41 5.81 -28.02
N ALA A 212 -18.70 6.91 -27.76
CA ALA A 212 -19.01 8.21 -28.36
C ALA A 212 -18.78 8.22 -29.88
N ALA A 213 -17.67 7.63 -30.35
CA ALA A 213 -17.31 7.53 -31.76
C ALA A 213 -18.26 6.63 -32.56
N LEU A 214 -18.89 5.64 -31.93
CA LEU A 214 -19.96 4.84 -32.55
C LEU A 214 -21.33 5.54 -32.48
N LYS A 215 -21.64 6.20 -31.38
CA LYS A 215 -22.97 6.81 -31.15
C LYS A 215 -23.21 8.06 -32.01
N LEU A 216 -22.19 8.90 -32.19
CA LEU A 216 -22.29 10.16 -32.96
C LEU A 216 -22.63 9.94 -34.45
N PRO A 217 -21.96 9.02 -35.18
CA PRO A 217 -22.32 8.71 -36.56
C PRO A 217 -23.69 8.04 -36.67
N PHE A 218 -24.08 7.22 -35.69
CA PHE A 218 -25.40 6.61 -35.64
C PHE A 218 -26.51 7.67 -35.49
N GLU A 219 -26.37 8.59 -34.52
CA GLU A 219 -27.32 9.69 -34.32
C GLU A 219 -27.38 10.62 -35.55
N PHE A 220 -26.23 10.88 -36.19
CA PHE A 220 -26.16 11.70 -37.42
C PHE A 220 -26.81 10.99 -38.63
N LEU A 221 -26.56 9.69 -38.82
CA LEU A 221 -27.21 8.89 -39.86
C LEU A 221 -28.72 8.80 -39.62
N LEU A 222 -29.18 8.59 -38.38
CA LEU A 222 -30.60 8.67 -38.01
C LEU A 222 -31.22 10.05 -38.34
N GLY A 223 -30.46 11.14 -38.18
CA GLY A 223 -30.90 12.49 -38.56
C GLY A 223 -31.07 12.70 -40.07
N PHE A 224 -30.24 12.05 -40.90
CA PHE A 224 -30.33 12.12 -42.36
C PHE A 224 -31.32 11.12 -42.95
N PHE A 225 -31.38 9.91 -42.39
CA PHE A 225 -32.44 8.94 -42.61
C PHE A 225 -33.63 9.27 -41.70
N ARG A 226 -34.20 10.48 -41.84
CA ARG A 226 -35.57 10.73 -41.41
C ARG A 226 -36.48 9.75 -42.17
N ILE A 227 -36.65 8.57 -41.60
CA ILE A 227 -37.66 7.60 -41.96
C ILE A 227 -38.98 8.35 -41.79
N SER A 228 -39.57 8.77 -42.91
CA SER A 228 -41.00 8.94 -43.09
C SER A 228 -41.79 9.35 -41.82
N ASN A 229 -42.01 10.64 -41.61
CA ASN A 229 -43.14 11.23 -40.87
C ASN A 229 -43.71 10.47 -39.63
N GLY A 230 -42.88 9.96 -38.71
CA GLY A 230 -43.47 9.27 -37.54
C GLY A 230 -42.63 9.10 -36.27
N ILE A 231 -41.30 9.23 -36.31
CA ILE A 231 -40.48 9.00 -35.10
C ILE A 231 -39.58 10.21 -34.88
N ASP A 232 -40.04 11.11 -34.02
CA ASP A 232 -39.27 12.24 -33.52
C ASP A 232 -38.23 11.72 -32.50
N PRO A 233 -36.92 12.01 -32.64
CA PRO A 233 -35.90 11.62 -31.67
C PRO A 233 -36.18 12.16 -30.25
N GLU A 234 -36.91 13.26 -30.10
CA GLU A 234 -37.39 13.71 -28.78
C GLU A 234 -38.47 12.78 -28.21
N GLN A 235 -39.34 12.26 -29.07
CA GLN A 235 -40.38 11.31 -28.67
C GLN A 235 -39.77 9.95 -28.32
N ALA A 236 -38.71 9.52 -29.01
CA ALA A 236 -37.95 8.33 -28.64
C ALA A 236 -37.32 8.48 -27.25
N LYS A 237 -36.69 9.62 -26.95
CA LYS A 237 -36.14 9.89 -25.60
C LYS A 237 -37.24 9.92 -24.52
N LYS A 238 -38.38 10.55 -24.81
CA LYS A 238 -39.55 10.56 -23.91
C LYS A 238 -40.15 9.17 -23.72
N GLU A 239 -40.13 8.33 -24.76
CA GLU A 239 -40.63 6.96 -24.66
C GLU A 239 -39.65 6.06 -23.90
N THR A 240 -38.33 6.23 -24.07
CA THR A 240 -37.34 5.53 -23.25
C THR A 240 -37.47 5.91 -21.78
N GLN A 241 -37.63 7.21 -21.46
CA GLN A 241 -37.90 7.66 -20.09
C GLN A 241 -39.19 7.07 -19.54
N ARG A 242 -40.29 7.07 -20.31
CA ARG A 242 -41.53 6.42 -19.87
C ARG A 242 -41.39 4.92 -19.65
N ARG A 243 -40.55 4.23 -20.43
CA ARG A 243 -40.28 2.80 -20.24
C ARG A 243 -39.43 2.56 -18.99
N GLU A 244 -38.54 3.48 -18.68
CA GLU A 244 -37.75 3.47 -17.44
C GLU A 244 -38.67 3.74 -16.23
N ASP A 245 -39.54 4.75 -16.31
CA ASP A 245 -40.55 5.05 -15.28
C ASP A 245 -41.53 3.89 -15.07
N VAL A 246 -41.92 3.19 -16.15
CA VAL A 246 -42.78 1.99 -16.05
C VAL A 246 -42.01 0.81 -15.48
N ALA A 247 -40.74 0.62 -15.81
CA ALA A 247 -39.92 -0.43 -15.22
C ALA A 247 -39.68 -0.17 -13.72
N ASP A 248 -39.42 1.07 -13.32
CA ASP A 248 -39.29 1.46 -11.92
C ASP A 248 -40.62 1.26 -11.18
N ALA A 249 -41.75 1.64 -11.78
CA ALA A 249 -43.08 1.39 -11.21
C ALA A 249 -43.43 -0.10 -11.16
N GLU A 250 -43.07 -0.90 -12.16
CA GLU A 250 -43.23 -2.36 -12.15
C GLU A 250 -42.37 -3.00 -11.08
N THR A 251 -41.18 -2.45 -10.82
CA THR A 251 -40.29 -2.91 -9.75
C THR A 251 -40.87 -2.55 -8.39
N ASP A 252 -41.35 -1.33 -8.18
CA ASP A 252 -42.03 -0.90 -6.95
C ASP A 252 -43.32 -1.70 -6.66
N ILE A 253 -44.05 -2.11 -7.71
CA ILE A 253 -45.29 -2.91 -7.57
C ILE A 253 -44.98 -4.38 -7.31
N ASN A 254 -43.98 -4.95 -8.00
CA ASN A 254 -43.63 -6.37 -7.89
C ASN A 254 -42.63 -6.66 -6.74
N GLU A 255 -41.90 -5.67 -6.24
CA GLU A 255 -41.18 -5.75 -4.97
C GLU A 255 -42.14 -5.52 -3.80
N THR A 256 -43.15 -6.39 -3.69
CA THR A 256 -43.94 -6.55 -2.48
C THR A 256 -43.23 -7.52 -1.55
N ASP A 257 -42.53 -6.98 -0.56
CA ASP A 257 -42.35 -7.56 0.78
C ASP A 257 -42.00 -9.07 0.88
N GLU A 258 -40.97 -9.55 0.17
CA GLU A 258 -40.29 -10.80 0.57
C GLU A 258 -39.33 -10.61 1.76
N ASN A 259 -39.24 -9.41 2.35
CA ASN A 259 -38.47 -9.14 3.57
C ASN A 259 -39.30 -8.72 4.80
N ALA A 260 -40.63 -8.82 4.75
CA ALA A 260 -41.51 -8.49 5.87
C ALA A 260 -42.33 -9.70 6.38
N LYS A 261 -41.66 -10.81 6.70
CA LYS A 261 -42.21 -11.85 7.58
C LYS A 261 -41.12 -12.43 8.47
N ASP A 262 -40.88 -11.79 9.61
CA ASP A 262 -40.61 -12.52 10.86
C ASP A 262 -41.13 -11.73 12.07
N GLU A 263 -42.42 -11.43 12.10
CA GLU A 263 -43.18 -11.24 13.35
C GLU A 263 -44.62 -11.75 13.14
N THR A 264 -44.79 -13.07 13.25
CA THR A 264 -46.13 -13.67 13.39
C THR A 264 -46.43 -13.87 14.86
N SER A 265 -47.24 -12.98 15.42
CA SER A 265 -48.09 -13.29 16.57
C SER A 265 -49.32 -14.04 16.08
N ASP A 266 -49.56 -15.22 16.62
CA ASP A 266 -50.78 -16.03 16.49
C ASP A 266 -51.01 -16.62 17.90
N ASN A 267 -52.19 -16.78 18.47
CA ASN A 267 -53.54 -16.29 18.24
C ASN A 267 -54.39 -16.76 19.44
N SER A 268 -55.53 -16.12 19.65
CA SER A 268 -56.77 -16.62 20.30
C SER A 268 -56.76 -17.16 21.74
N ALA A 269 -57.57 -16.50 22.57
CA ALA A 269 -58.24 -17.03 23.75
C ALA A 269 -59.41 -17.95 23.35
N ASP A 270 -59.55 -19.12 24.00
CA ASP A 270 -60.56 -19.41 25.04
C ASP A 270 -60.50 -20.91 25.39
N ASP A 271 -60.38 -21.25 26.68
CA ASP A 271 -61.33 -22.08 27.45
C ASP A 271 -60.72 -22.53 28.80
N ASP A 272 -61.19 -21.84 29.85
CA ASP A 272 -61.52 -22.26 31.22
C ASP A 272 -60.74 -23.41 31.95
N THR A 273 -60.01 -23.08 33.02
CA THR A 273 -60.39 -23.30 34.44
C THR A 273 -59.21 -23.33 35.44
N SER A 274 -59.43 -22.58 36.54
CA SER A 274 -58.92 -22.74 37.92
C SER A 274 -57.43 -22.58 38.28
N ASP A 275 -57.19 -21.46 38.96
CA ASP A 275 -56.66 -21.34 40.33
C ASP A 275 -55.14 -21.27 40.66
N GLU A 276 -54.85 -20.18 41.39
CA GLU A 276 -53.84 -19.98 42.44
C GLU A 276 -52.33 -19.81 42.10
N LYS A 277 -51.95 -18.52 41.92
CA LYS A 277 -50.89 -17.74 42.62
C LYS A 277 -50.04 -18.45 43.73
N PRO A 278 -48.87 -17.90 44.17
CA PRO A 278 -47.69 -17.41 43.44
C PRO A 278 -46.33 -17.69 44.18
N THR A 279 -45.24 -17.10 43.67
CA THR A 279 -44.00 -16.63 44.36
C THR A 279 -42.70 -17.47 44.42
N LEU A 280 -41.65 -16.80 43.89
CA LEU A 280 -40.27 -16.59 44.39
C LEU A 280 -39.38 -17.77 44.80
N GLY A 281 -38.15 -17.76 44.26
CA GLY A 281 -36.99 -18.31 44.96
C GLY A 281 -35.74 -18.48 44.09
N LYS A 282 -34.87 -17.47 44.05
CA LYS A 282 -33.43 -17.67 43.83
C LYS A 282 -32.87 -18.46 45.01
N SER A 283 -32.10 -19.53 44.79
CA SER A 283 -30.97 -19.86 45.67
C SER A 283 -30.02 -20.88 45.06
N THR A 284 -28.74 -20.52 45.16
CA THR A 284 -27.53 -21.33 45.14
C THR A 284 -27.62 -22.66 45.90
N LYS A 285 -26.90 -23.70 45.43
CA LYS A 285 -26.49 -24.82 46.27
C LYS A 285 -24.98 -25.06 46.19
N LYS A 286 -24.33 -24.64 47.27
CA LYS A 286 -23.09 -25.20 47.84
C LYS A 286 -23.43 -26.62 48.34
N VAL A 287 -22.57 -27.61 48.08
CA VAL A 287 -22.59 -28.90 48.80
C VAL A 287 -21.19 -29.07 49.39
N GLU A 288 -21.16 -29.26 50.70
CA GLU A 288 -19.98 -29.38 51.53
C GLU A 288 -20.19 -30.58 52.47
N PHE A 289 -19.09 -31.31 52.73
CA PHE A 289 -18.85 -32.30 53.80
C PHE A 289 -19.52 -33.68 53.69
N ALA A 290 -18.92 -34.80 54.13
CA ALA A 290 -17.95 -35.01 55.22
C ALA A 290 -17.08 -36.28 54.99
N VAL A 291 -15.78 -36.26 55.30
CA VAL A 291 -15.11 -36.82 56.51
C VAL A 291 -14.90 -38.35 56.50
N ASN A 292 -13.64 -38.76 56.37
CA ASN A 292 -12.85 -39.44 57.41
C ASN A 292 -11.35 -39.31 57.09
#